data_AF-A0A966D2Y2-F1
#
_entry.id   AF-A0A966D2Y2-F1
#
_cell.length_a   1.000
_cell.length_b   1.000
_cell.length_c   1.000
_cell.angle_alpha   90.00
_cell.angle_beta   90.00
_cell.angle_gamma   90.00
#
_symmetry.space_group_name_H-M   'P 1'
#
loop_
_entity.id
_entity.type
_entity.pdbx_description
1 polymer ?
#
loop_
_entity_poly.entity_id
_entity_poly.type
_entity_poly.pdbx_seq_one_letter_code
_entity_poly.pdbx_strand_id
1 'polypeptide(L)' 'MDKQTVYCPMLKKEIPSDLCRNITFATEGRISRAAVAEAIDWDAAREICSDCSNAYWNRGNNMEAPEIESRDII' A
#
# COMPACT_ATOMS: atom_id res chain seq x y z
N MET A 1 12.05 11.13 -12.03
CA MET A 1 10.62 11.02 -11.70
C MET A 1 10.46 11.53 -10.28
N ASP A 2 9.72 12.63 -10.11
CA ASP A 2 9.37 13.13 -8.79
C ASP A 2 8.57 12.06 -8.06
N LYS A 3 9.08 11.58 -6.93
CA LYS A 3 8.37 10.60 -6.11
C LYS A 3 7.15 11.30 -5.54
N GLN A 4 5.98 11.02 -6.11
CA GLN A 4 4.74 11.57 -5.61
C GLN A 4 4.50 11.07 -4.18
N THR A 5 4.38 11.98 -3.22
CA THR A 5 4.09 11.66 -1.83
C THR A 5 2.59 11.76 -1.56
N VAL A 6 2.12 10.95 -0.61
CA VAL A 6 0.73 10.94 -0.14
C VAL A 6 0.71 10.93 1.37
N TYR A 7 -0.28 11.57 1.98
CA TYR A 7 -0.46 11.50 3.43
C TYR A 7 -1.07 10.14 3.82
N CYS A 8 -0.38 9.39 4.66
CA CYS A 8 -0.88 8.13 5.21
C CYS A 8 -1.49 8.37 6.60
N PRO A 9 -2.81 8.20 6.80
CA PRO A 9 -3.44 8.42 8.09
C PRO A 9 -3.04 7.37 9.14
N MET A 10 -2.66 6.17 8.72
CA MET A 10 -2.12 5.13 9.61
C MET A 10 -0.76 5.55 10.20
N LEU A 11 0.15 6.02 9.35
CA LEU A 11 1.51 6.43 9.76
C LEU A 11 1.59 7.90 10.20
N LYS A 12 0.50 8.65 10.06
CA LYS A 12 0.35 10.08 10.37
C LYS A 12 1.45 10.95 9.77
N LYS A 13 1.94 10.59 8.59
CA LYS A 13 3.03 11.27 7.89
C LYS A 13 2.86 11.16 6.37
N GLU A 14 3.54 12.03 5.65
CA GLU A 14 3.70 11.87 4.20
C GLU A 14 4.64 10.70 3.91
N ILE A 15 4.21 9.82 3.02
CA ILE A 15 4.98 8.68 2.54
C ILE A 15 5.04 8.68 1.02
N PRO A 16 6.05 8.01 0.41
CA PRO A 16 6.03 7.76 -1.02
C PRO A 16 4.76 6.99 -1.43
N SER A 17 4.17 7.37 -2.56
CA SER A 17 3.02 6.66 -3.15
C SER A 17 3.28 5.16 -3.34
N ASP A 18 4.52 4.78 -3.71
CA ASP A 18 4.94 3.37 -3.79
C ASP A 18 4.83 2.63 -2.46
N LEU A 19 5.19 3.28 -1.34
CA LEU A 19 5.04 2.69 -0.02
C LEU A 19 3.55 2.51 0.32
N CYS A 20 2.70 3.51 0.01
CA CYS A 20 1.25 3.40 0.19
C CYS A 20 0.66 2.22 -0.60
N ARG A 21 1.13 2.04 -1.84
CA ARG A 21 0.74 0.93 -2.72
C ARG A 21 1.18 -0.43 -2.16
N ASN A 22 2.42 -0.54 -1.68
CA ASN A 22 2.93 -1.77 -1.07
C ASN A 22 2.19 -2.15 0.22
N ILE A 23 1.90 -1.18 1.09
CA ILE A 23 1.06 -1.42 2.28
C ILE A 23 -0.29 -2.01 1.86
N THR A 24 -0.93 -1.41 0.84
CA THR A 24 -2.21 -1.88 0.32
C THR A 24 -2.12 -3.31 -0.21
N PHE A 25 -1.11 -3.64 -1.02
CA PHE A 25 -0.91 -5.00 -1.50
C PHE A 25 -0.67 -6.01 -0.37
N ALA A 26 0.06 -5.62 0.68
CA ALA A 26 0.31 -6.47 1.84
C ALA A 26 -0.96 -6.69 2.67
N THR A 27 -1.85 -5.68 2.76
CA THR A 27 -3.16 -5.83 3.40
C THR A 27 -4.10 -6.76 2.64
N GLU A 28 -4.05 -6.72 1.30
CA GLU A 28 -4.80 -7.62 0.41
C GLU A 28 -4.19 -9.03 0.33
N GLY A 29 -2.97 -9.23 0.87
CA GLY A 29 -2.26 -10.50 0.82
C GLY A 29 -1.64 -10.82 -0.54
N ARG A 30 -1.49 -9.83 -1.43
CA ARG A 30 -0.79 -9.99 -2.72
C ARG A 30 0.72 -10.07 -2.55
N ILE A 31 1.25 -9.46 -1.47
CA ILE A 31 2.67 -9.48 -1.10
C ILE A 31 2.81 -9.82 0.39
N SER A 32 3.99 -10.28 0.80
CA SER A 32 4.28 -10.53 2.20
C SER A 32 4.25 -9.23 3.02
N ARG A 33 3.61 -9.28 4.20
CA ARG A 33 3.68 -8.20 5.20
C ARG A 33 5.11 -7.87 5.62
N ALA A 34 6.02 -8.84 5.54
CA ALA A 34 7.44 -8.64 5.84
C ALA A 34 8.14 -7.73 4.82
N ALA A 35 7.60 -7.60 3.60
CA ALA A 35 8.13 -6.69 2.58
C ALA A 35 7.84 -5.21 2.90
N VAL A 36 7.04 -4.93 3.93
CA VAL A 36 6.61 -3.58 4.32
C VAL A 36 6.78 -3.40 5.82
N ALA A 37 8.01 -3.17 6.25
CA ALA A 37 8.38 -3.05 7.66
C ALA A 37 7.78 -1.80 8.35
N GLU A 38 7.38 -0.80 7.57
CA GLU A 38 6.80 0.44 8.07
C GLU A 38 5.37 0.28 8.60
N ALA A 39 4.64 -0.77 8.21
CA ALA A 39 3.29 -1.02 8.69
C ALA A 39 3.31 -1.73 10.04
N ILE A 40 2.92 -1.01 11.09
CA ILE A 40 2.97 -1.48 12.49
C ILE A 40 1.64 -2.09 12.93
N ASP A 41 0.52 -1.67 12.31
CA ASP A 41 -0.83 -2.12 12.65
C ASP A 41 -1.57 -2.57 11.38
N TRP A 42 -1.65 -3.89 11.20
CA TRP A 42 -2.24 -4.51 10.01
C TRP A 42 -3.78 -4.53 10.02
N ASP A 43 -4.39 -4.44 11.20
CA ASP A 43 -5.85 -4.41 11.30
C ASP A 43 -6.35 -3.01 10.94
N ALA A 44 -5.70 -1.96 11.47
CA ALA A 44 -5.95 -0.58 11.05
C ALA A 44 -5.62 -0.37 9.55
N ALA A 45 -4.53 -0.97 9.07
CA ALA A 45 -4.16 -0.91 7.65
C ALA A 45 -5.27 -1.50 6.76
N ARG A 46 -5.91 -2.60 7.16
CA ARG A 46 -6.98 -3.21 6.36
C ARG A 46 -8.17 -2.27 6.19
N GLU A 47 -8.60 -1.60 7.25
CA GLU A 47 -9.72 -0.65 7.19
C GLU A 47 -9.33 0.58 6.35
N ILE A 48 -8.25 1.24 6.72
CA ILE A 48 -7.77 2.48 6.09
C ILE A 48 -7.41 2.25 4.62
N CYS A 49 -6.62 1.22 4.31
CA CYS A 49 -6.18 0.96 2.95
C CYS A 49 -7.32 0.47 2.07
N SER A 50 -8.36 -0.18 2.62
CA SER A 50 -9.56 -0.48 1.85
C SER A 50 -10.29 0.79 1.41
N ASP A 51 -10.39 1.78 2.29
CA ASP A 51 -10.96 3.10 1.96
C ASP A 51 -10.07 3.88 0.99
N CYS A 52 -8.75 3.86 1.18
CA CYS A 52 -7.81 4.45 0.22
C CYS A 52 -7.91 3.77 -1.14
N SER A 53 -7.98 2.43 -1.17
CA SER A 53 -8.12 1.63 -2.39
C SER A 53 -9.41 2.01 -3.12
N ASN A 54 -10.52 2.09 -2.38
CA ASN A 54 -11.80 2.53 -2.94
C ASN A 54 -11.77 3.99 -3.42
N ALA A 55 -11.12 4.91 -2.72
CA ALA A 55 -11.09 6.32 -3.10
C ALA A 55 -10.14 6.61 -4.28
N TYR A 56 -8.99 5.95 -4.32
CA TYR A 56 -7.96 6.16 -5.36
C TYR A 56 -8.23 5.31 -6.62
N TRP A 57 -8.68 4.06 -6.48
CA TRP A 57 -8.81 3.13 -7.62
C TRP A 57 -10.21 3.09 -8.25
N ASN A 58 -11.29 3.44 -7.53
CA ASN A 58 -12.63 3.54 -8.16
C ASN A 58 -12.76 4.71 -9.16
N ARG A 59 -11.71 5.52 -9.39
CA ARG A 59 -11.66 6.51 -10.49
C ARG A 59 -11.31 5.89 -11.86
N GLY A 60 -11.48 4.58 -12.03
CA GLY A 60 -11.16 3.86 -13.27
C GLY A 60 -9.68 3.50 -13.43
N ASN A 61 -8.86 3.72 -12.39
CA ASN A 61 -7.49 3.25 -12.34
C ASN A 61 -7.50 1.86 -11.72
N ASN A 62 -7.44 0.81 -12.54
CA ASN A 62 -7.19 -0.53 -12.03
C ASN A 62 -5.87 -0.53 -11.26
N MET A 63 -5.86 -1.03 -10.03
CA MET A 63 -4.65 -1.18 -9.25
C MET A 63 -3.72 -2.17 -9.98
N GLU A 64 -2.59 -1.67 -10.48
CA GLU A 64 -1.58 -2.48 -11.17
C GLU A 64 -1.10 -3.65 -10.29
N ALA A 65 -0.51 -4.67 -10.90
CA ALA A 65 0.10 -5.75 -10.15
C ALA A 65 1.30 -5.22 -9.35
N PRO A 66 1.58 -5.78 -8.16
CA PRO A 66 2.77 -5.42 -7.40
C PRO A 66 4.05 -5.66 -8.23
N GLU A 67 4.86 -4.61 -8.38
CA GLU A 67 6.25 -4.70 -8.87
C GLU A 67 7.18 -5.08 -7.71
N ILE A 68 6.98 -6.26 -7.11
CA ILE A 68 8.01 -6.85 -6.23
C ILE A 68 8.79 -7.87 -7.03
N GLU A 69 10.12 -7.81 -6.92
CA GLU A 69 10.99 -8.84 -7.47
C GLU A 69 10.58 -10.20 -6.88
N SER A 70 10.53 -11.23 -7.73
CA SER A 70 9.96 -12.57 -7.43
C SER A 70 10.55 -13.31 -6.23
N ARG A 71 11.55 -12.72 -5.55
CA ARG A 71 12.18 -13.25 -4.34
C ARG A 71 11.39 -13.01 -3.06
N ASP A 72 10.40 -12.10 -3.08
CA ASP A 72 9.60 -11.73 -1.90
C ASP A 72 8.15 -12.26 -1.94
N ILE A 73 7.84 -13.09 -2.95
CA ILE A 73 6.54 -13.77 -3.09
C ILE A 73 6.63 -15.11 -2.36
N ILE A 74 5.88 -15.25 -1.27
CA ILE A 74 5.74 -16.47 -0.45
C ILE A 74 4.65 -17.35 -1.05
#